data_AF-D3SWT1-F1
#
_entry.id   AF-D3SWT1-F1
#
_cell.length_a   1.000
_cell.length_b   1.000
_cell.length_c   1.000
_cell.angle_alpha   90.00
_cell.angle_beta   90.00
_cell.angle_gamma   90.00
#
_symmetry.space_group_name_H-M   'P 1'
#
loop_
_entity.id
_entity.type
_entity.pdbx_description
1 polymer ?
#
loop_
_entity_poly.entity_id
_entity_poly.type
_entity_poly.pdbx_seq_one_letter_code
_entity_poly.pdbx_strand_id
1 'polypeptide(L)'
;MTAEDDRNIERDGDERAPGWLDRDEPYADIDVSELPAWWRNAVEEFRAHDLSPYRPPQFQDHVLVPPVVERLESSHGVEIQFRGVDVENGDDWRLYVDREPVVAVSRTRTAAGYTRYGITSNAFEQAVREATNATAERRDEP
;
A
#
# COMPACT_ATOMS: atom_id res chain seq x y z
N MET A 1 -13.20 45.49 43.57
CA MET A 1 -13.17 46.12 42.25
C MET A 1 -12.54 45.11 41.32
N THR A 2 -13.35 44.64 40.37
CA THR A 2 -13.04 43.60 39.38
C THR A 2 -12.36 44.24 38.17
N ALA A 3 -11.31 43.58 37.66
CA ALA A 3 -10.75 43.63 36.29
C ALA A 3 -9.57 42.64 36.32
N GLU A 4 -9.60 41.42 35.78
CA GLU A 4 -9.86 41.02 34.39
C GLU A 4 -9.09 41.88 33.40
N ASP A 5 -7.85 41.47 33.12
CA ASP A 5 -7.05 41.83 31.93
C ASP A 5 -6.17 40.61 31.66
N ASP A 6 -6.76 39.59 31.05
CA ASP A 6 -6.83 39.34 29.61
C ASP A 6 -5.52 38.76 29.06
N ARG A 7 -5.73 37.69 28.30
CA ARG A 7 -4.74 36.69 27.95
C ARG A 7 -3.95 37.22 26.77
N ASN A 8 -2.63 37.32 26.90
CA ASN A 8 -1.78 37.23 25.72
C ASN A 8 -0.61 36.28 25.99
N ILE A 9 -0.98 35.00 26.10
CA ILE A 9 -0.04 33.93 25.78
C ILE A 9 -0.05 33.92 24.25
N GLU A 10 0.83 34.70 23.63
CA GLU A 10 1.22 34.47 22.24
C GLU A 10 1.75 33.03 22.22
N ARG A 11 0.86 32.08 21.88
CA ARG A 11 1.26 30.76 21.43
C ARG A 11 2.01 31.03 20.13
N ASP A 12 3.32 31.22 20.26
CA ASP A 12 4.29 30.87 19.23
C ASP A 12 3.95 29.45 18.79
N GLY A 13 3.10 29.37 17.76
CA GLY A 13 2.84 28.17 17.00
C GLY A 13 4.08 27.86 16.17
N ASP A 14 5.20 27.56 16.83
CA ASP A 14 6.22 26.68 16.26
C ASP A 14 5.67 25.24 16.36
N GLU A 15 4.50 25.02 15.73
CA GLU A 15 4.10 23.71 15.24
C GLU A 15 4.88 23.48 13.95
N ARG A 16 6.22 23.52 14.05
CA ARG A 16 7.09 22.91 13.04
C ARG A 16 6.75 21.44 13.03
N ALA A 17 5.79 21.11 12.18
CA ALA A 17 5.55 19.81 11.64
C ALA A 17 6.93 19.12 11.49
N PRO A 18 7.21 18.00 12.18
CA PRO A 18 8.54 17.38 12.16
C PRO A 18 8.98 17.24 10.70
N GLY A 19 10.24 17.56 10.36
CA GLY A 19 10.72 17.75 8.98
C GLY A 19 10.57 16.58 7.99
N TRP A 20 9.85 15.53 8.36
CA TRP A 20 9.23 14.53 7.48
C TRP A 20 7.88 15.00 6.89
N LEU A 21 7.30 16.08 7.42
CA LEU A 21 6.16 16.84 6.88
C LEU A 21 6.60 17.91 5.87
N ASP A 22 7.91 18.09 5.68
CA ASP A 22 8.43 18.93 4.61
C ASP A 22 8.11 18.30 3.22
N ARG A 23 7.02 18.81 2.64
CA ARG A 23 6.90 19.22 1.22
C ARG A 23 6.75 18.20 0.11
N ASP A 24 6.57 16.92 0.37
CA ASP A 24 6.01 16.05 -0.67
C ASP A 24 4.54 15.83 -0.36
N GLU A 25 3.72 16.80 -0.78
CA GLU A 25 2.27 16.65 -0.91
C GLU A 25 2.00 16.11 -2.32
N PRO A 26 2.12 14.78 -2.58
CA PRO A 26 2.01 14.22 -3.92
C PRO A 26 0.64 14.41 -4.57
N TYR A 27 -0.32 14.92 -3.80
CA TYR A 27 -1.69 15.20 -4.21
C TYR A 27 -2.02 16.69 -4.23
N ALA A 28 -1.05 17.60 -4.07
CA ALA A 28 -1.31 19.04 -4.14
C ALA A 28 -1.88 19.45 -5.52
N ASP A 29 -1.39 18.82 -6.58
CA ASP A 29 -1.81 19.05 -7.97
C ASP A 29 -2.75 17.97 -8.53
N ILE A 30 -3.18 17.00 -7.69
CA ILE A 30 -4.06 15.89 -8.12
C ILE A 30 -5.37 15.97 -7.36
N ASP A 31 -6.49 16.00 -8.09
CA ASP A 31 -7.79 15.86 -7.48
C ASP A 31 -8.00 14.41 -7.00
N VAL A 32 -7.83 14.19 -5.70
CA VAL A 32 -8.04 12.89 -5.03
C VAL A 32 -9.48 12.40 -5.21
N SER A 33 -10.43 13.29 -5.50
CA SER A 33 -11.82 12.95 -5.81
C SER A 33 -11.94 12.22 -7.15
N GLU A 34 -11.02 12.43 -8.09
CA GLU A 34 -10.99 11.72 -9.37
C GLU A 34 -10.28 10.37 -9.29
N LEU A 35 -9.59 10.08 -8.17
CA LEU A 35 -8.93 8.80 -7.96
C LEU A 35 -9.94 7.66 -7.68
N PRO A 36 -9.55 6.40 -7.96
CA PRO A 36 -10.32 5.23 -7.57
C PRO A 36 -10.68 5.24 -6.09
N ALA A 37 -11.86 4.71 -5.75
CA ALA A 37 -12.38 4.75 -4.37
C ALA A 37 -11.42 4.14 -3.34
N TRP A 38 -10.75 3.03 -3.68
CA TRP A 38 -9.75 2.39 -2.81
C TRP A 38 -8.57 3.32 -2.50
N TRP A 39 -8.13 4.12 -3.48
CA TRP A 39 -7.00 5.02 -3.34
C TRP A 39 -7.42 6.24 -2.52
N ARG A 40 -8.56 6.85 -2.86
CA ARG A 40 -9.12 7.96 -2.08
C ARG A 40 -9.28 7.59 -0.61
N ASN A 41 -9.91 6.45 -0.33
CA ASN A 41 -10.11 5.98 1.03
C ASN A 41 -8.77 5.79 1.77
N ALA A 42 -7.76 5.18 1.13
CA ALA A 42 -6.43 5.07 1.73
C ALA A 42 -5.77 6.44 2.00
N VAL A 43 -5.94 7.43 1.11
CA VAL A 43 -5.44 8.80 1.33
C VAL A 43 -6.16 9.47 2.50
N GLU A 44 -7.48 9.34 2.58
CA GLU A 44 -8.29 9.89 3.66
C GLU A 44 -7.93 9.27 5.01
N GLU A 45 -7.76 7.95 5.08
CA GLU A 45 -7.33 7.24 6.29
C GLU A 45 -5.94 7.70 6.77
N PHE A 46 -4.98 7.84 5.84
CA PHE A 46 -3.64 8.32 6.21
C PHE A 46 -3.67 9.77 6.70
N ARG A 47 -4.50 10.62 6.08
CA ARG A 47 -4.72 12.01 6.54
C ARG A 47 -5.38 12.05 7.91
N ALA A 48 -6.37 11.19 8.16
CA ALA A 48 -7.07 11.12 9.44
C ALA A 48 -6.17 10.68 10.61
N HIS A 49 -5.05 10.00 10.30
CA HIS A 49 -4.07 9.53 11.28
C HIS A 49 -2.78 10.38 11.33
N ASP A 50 -2.75 11.56 10.69
CA ASP A 50 -1.56 12.43 10.60
C ASP A 50 -0.31 11.67 10.09
N LEU A 51 -0.51 10.68 9.23
CA LEU A 51 0.56 9.89 8.62
C LEU A 51 1.08 10.57 7.35
N SER A 52 2.31 10.21 6.96
CA SER A 52 2.87 10.63 5.66
C SER A 52 1.90 10.32 4.52
N PRO A 53 1.77 11.18 3.48
CA PRO A 53 0.81 10.98 2.41
C PRO A 53 0.88 9.56 1.85
N TYR A 54 -0.27 8.87 1.85
CA TYR A 54 -0.35 7.51 1.32
C TYR A 54 0.20 7.50 -0.09
N ARG A 55 1.05 6.55 -0.43
CA ARG A 55 1.43 6.29 -1.81
C ARG A 55 1.23 4.82 -2.12
N PRO A 56 0.49 4.49 -3.18
CA PRO A 56 0.12 3.12 -3.44
C PRO A 56 1.35 2.26 -3.72
N PRO A 57 1.33 0.99 -3.29
CA PRO A 57 2.38 0.06 -3.62
C PRO A 57 2.46 -0.17 -5.13
N GLN A 58 3.68 -0.31 -5.63
CA GLN A 58 3.98 -0.51 -7.05
C GLN A 58 4.77 -1.80 -7.27
N PHE A 59 4.59 -2.40 -8.44
CA PHE A 59 5.50 -3.40 -8.98
C PHE A 59 6.80 -2.76 -9.47
N GLN A 60 7.77 -3.60 -9.83
CA GLN A 60 9.05 -3.14 -10.37
C GLN A 60 8.89 -2.32 -11.66
N ASP A 61 7.87 -2.61 -12.47
CA ASP A 61 7.48 -1.90 -13.70
C ASP A 61 6.59 -0.67 -13.47
N HIS A 62 6.50 -0.17 -12.23
CA HIS A 62 5.72 1.02 -11.86
C HIS A 62 4.19 0.88 -11.98
N VAL A 63 3.69 -0.33 -12.24
CA VAL A 63 2.26 -0.63 -12.20
C VAL A 63 1.78 -0.71 -10.74
N LEU A 64 0.61 -0.15 -10.47
CA LEU A 64 -0.02 -0.18 -9.16
C LEU A 64 -0.45 -1.61 -8.80
N VAL A 65 -0.08 -2.05 -7.60
CA VAL A 65 -0.44 -3.40 -7.11
C VAL A 65 -1.95 -3.56 -6.88
N PRO A 66 -2.65 -2.64 -6.17
CA PRO A 66 -4.05 -2.85 -5.81
C PRO A 66 -5.00 -3.14 -6.99
N PRO A 67 -4.98 -2.39 -8.12
CA PRO A 67 -5.88 -2.67 -9.23
C PRO A 67 -5.57 -3.97 -9.96
N VAL A 68 -4.30 -4.41 -9.98
CA VAL A 68 -3.93 -5.69 -10.59
C VAL A 68 -4.38 -6.85 -9.71
N VAL A 69 -4.21 -6.73 -8.39
CA VAL A 69 -4.72 -7.70 -7.41
C VAL A 69 -6.23 -7.84 -7.54
N GLU A 70 -6.99 -6.74 -7.40
CA GLU A 70 -8.46 -6.75 -7.46
C GLU A 70 -8.97 -7.36 -8.77
N ARG A 71 -8.32 -7.04 -9.90
CA ARG A 71 -8.65 -7.61 -11.21
C ARG A 71 -8.43 -9.12 -11.25
N LEU A 72 -7.30 -9.62 -10.77
CA LEU A 72 -6.98 -11.05 -10.79
C LEU A 72 -7.86 -11.85 -9.83
N GLU A 73 -8.06 -11.34 -8.60
CA GLU A 73 -8.96 -11.93 -7.62
C GLU A 73 -10.38 -12.06 -8.18
N SER A 74 -10.90 -10.99 -8.78
CA SER A 74 -12.23 -10.98 -9.41
C SER A 74 -12.32 -11.90 -10.64
N SER A 75 -11.25 -11.98 -11.44
CA SER A 75 -11.24 -12.78 -12.68
C SER A 75 -11.13 -14.28 -12.41
N HIS A 76 -10.38 -14.68 -11.39
CA HIS A 76 -10.11 -16.08 -11.07
C HIS A 76 -10.88 -16.58 -9.84
N GLY A 77 -11.53 -15.69 -9.09
CA GLY A 77 -12.24 -16.03 -7.85
C GLY A 77 -11.30 -16.48 -6.73
N VAL A 78 -10.09 -15.92 -6.69
CA VAL A 78 -9.03 -16.29 -5.73
C VAL A 78 -8.74 -15.15 -4.76
N GLU A 79 -8.10 -15.47 -3.63
CA GLU A 79 -7.59 -14.50 -2.67
C GLU A 79 -6.07 -14.35 -2.81
N ILE A 80 -5.57 -13.14 -3.04
CA ILE A 80 -4.16 -12.85 -3.25
C ILE A 80 -3.61 -12.03 -2.07
N GLN A 81 -2.56 -12.53 -1.44
CA GLN A 81 -1.94 -11.89 -0.28
C GLN A 81 -0.43 -11.85 -0.36
N PHE A 82 0.15 -10.69 -0.04
CA PHE A 82 1.58 -10.55 0.20
C PHE A 82 1.84 -10.72 1.70
N ARG A 83 2.61 -11.74 2.09
CA ARG A 83 2.97 -11.98 3.50
C ARG A 83 4.48 -12.10 3.66
N GLY A 84 5.03 -11.47 4.69
CA GLY A 84 6.40 -11.72 5.13
C GLY A 84 6.50 -13.09 5.78
N VAL A 85 7.43 -13.93 5.32
CA VAL A 85 7.76 -15.22 5.91
C VAL A 85 9.08 -15.02 6.66
N ASP A 86 9.10 -15.30 7.96
CA ASP A 86 10.30 -15.14 8.79
C ASP A 86 10.79 -13.67 8.89
N VAL A 87 10.01 -12.85 9.60
CA VAL A 87 10.31 -11.42 9.83
C VAL A 87 11.56 -11.18 10.70
N GLU A 88 12.23 -12.23 11.19
CA GLU A 88 13.47 -12.11 11.96
C GLU A 88 14.63 -11.54 11.11
N ASN A 89 14.57 -11.69 9.78
CA ASN A 89 15.52 -11.06 8.85
C ASN A 89 14.86 -10.05 7.88
N GLY A 90 13.57 -9.75 8.04
CA GLY A 90 12.88 -8.61 7.42
C GLY A 90 12.64 -8.63 5.90
N ASP A 91 13.34 -9.47 5.14
CA ASP A 91 13.42 -9.36 3.67
C ASP A 91 12.70 -10.46 2.88
N ASP A 92 12.30 -11.57 3.51
CA ASP A 92 11.60 -12.67 2.84
C ASP A 92 10.09 -12.42 2.77
N TRP A 93 9.62 -11.88 1.63
CA TRP A 93 8.19 -11.79 1.34
C TRP A 93 7.77 -12.90 0.38
N ARG A 94 6.54 -13.38 0.51
CA ARG A 94 5.94 -14.34 -0.41
C ARG A 94 4.55 -13.90 -0.84
N LEU A 95 4.26 -14.22 -2.09
CA LEU A 95 2.93 -14.16 -2.67
C LEU A 95 2.19 -15.44 -2.31
N TYR A 96 0.97 -15.27 -1.79
CA TYR A 96 0.04 -16.34 -1.53
C TYR A 96 -1.19 -16.18 -2.41
N VAL A 97 -1.65 -17.27 -3.01
CA VAL A 97 -2.91 -17.36 -3.75
C VAL A 97 -3.74 -18.46 -3.09
N ASP A 98 -4.95 -18.14 -2.61
CA ASP A 98 -5.80 -19.08 -1.85
C ASP A 98 -5.12 -19.70 -0.63
N ARG A 99 -4.23 -18.93 0.01
CA ARG A 99 -3.37 -19.35 1.14
C ARG A 99 -2.26 -20.33 0.75
N GLU A 100 -2.05 -20.61 -0.53
CA GLU A 100 -0.92 -21.38 -1.03
C GLU A 100 0.24 -20.46 -1.44
N PRO A 101 1.47 -20.69 -0.95
CA PRO A 101 2.62 -19.88 -1.34
C PRO A 101 3.00 -20.17 -2.80
N VAL A 102 3.01 -19.13 -3.64
CA VAL A 102 3.29 -19.25 -5.08
C VAL A 102 4.73 -18.86 -5.40
N VAL A 103 5.15 -17.66 -5.01
CA VAL A 103 6.47 -17.13 -5.36
C VAL A 103 7.03 -16.24 -4.24
N ALA A 104 8.34 -16.26 -4.06
CA ALA A 104 9.02 -15.30 -3.20
C ALA A 104 9.17 -13.96 -3.91
N VAL A 105 8.83 -12.88 -3.20
CA VAL A 105 8.95 -11.51 -3.69
C VAL A 105 9.82 -10.74 -2.71
N SER A 106 10.61 -9.80 -3.19
CA SER A 106 11.24 -8.82 -2.30
C SER A 106 10.31 -7.62 -2.11
N ARG A 107 10.40 -6.98 -0.95
CA ARG A 107 9.65 -5.76 -0.64
C ARG A 107 10.61 -4.67 -0.22
N THR A 108 10.75 -3.63 -1.05
CA THR A 108 11.60 -2.48 -0.74
C THR A 108 10.73 -1.27 -0.47
N ARG A 109 10.89 -0.64 0.70
CA ARG A 109 10.33 0.69 0.94
C ARG A 109 11.24 1.71 0.27
N THR A 110 10.69 2.51 -0.64
CA THR A 110 11.45 3.54 -1.35
C THR A 110 11.66 4.77 -0.47
N ALA A 111 12.69 5.57 -0.78
CA ALA A 111 12.93 6.85 -0.11
C ALA A 111 11.74 7.82 -0.25
N ALA A 112 10.94 7.68 -1.32
CA ALA A 112 9.72 8.44 -1.56
C ALA A 112 8.51 7.94 -0.74
N GLY A 113 8.67 6.96 0.14
CA GLY A 113 7.64 6.54 1.09
C GLY A 113 6.64 5.49 0.58
N TYR A 114 6.73 5.06 -0.69
CA TYR A 114 5.92 3.96 -1.22
C TYR A 114 6.64 2.61 -1.17
N THR A 115 5.86 1.54 -1.13
CA THR A 115 6.36 0.16 -1.20
C THR A 115 6.52 -0.26 -2.64
N ARG A 116 7.69 -0.80 -3.00
CA ARG A 116 7.93 -1.44 -4.29
C ARG A 116 8.17 -2.93 -4.10
N TYR A 117 7.43 -3.76 -4.82
CA TYR A 117 7.68 -5.19 -4.86
C TYR A 117 8.68 -5.51 -5.98
N GLY A 118 9.65 -6.38 -5.71
CA GLY A 118 10.65 -6.84 -6.69
C GLY A 118 10.14 -7.87 -7.69
N ILE A 119 8.84 -7.83 -7.98
CA ILE A 119 8.20 -8.63 -9.04
C ILE A 119 7.54 -7.66 -10.02
N THR A 120 7.48 -8.05 -11.28
CA THR A 120 6.76 -7.27 -12.29
C THR A 120 5.28 -7.65 -12.35
N SER A 121 4.42 -6.75 -12.82
CA SER A 121 3.00 -7.01 -13.05
C SER A 121 2.78 -8.27 -13.91
N ASN A 122 3.51 -8.40 -15.03
CA ASN A 122 3.38 -9.56 -15.91
C ASN A 122 3.82 -10.87 -15.22
N ALA A 123 4.96 -10.88 -14.51
CA ALA A 123 5.42 -12.06 -13.78
C ALA A 123 4.45 -12.43 -12.65
N PHE A 124 3.87 -11.44 -11.99
CA PHE A 124 2.84 -11.62 -10.97
C PHE A 124 1.55 -12.24 -11.56
N GLU A 125 1.06 -11.70 -12.67
CA GLU A 125 -0.12 -12.23 -13.37
C GLU A 125 0.10 -13.68 -13.85
N GLN A 126 1.29 -13.97 -14.38
CA GLN A 126 1.65 -15.31 -14.79
C GLN A 126 1.66 -16.28 -13.60
N ALA A 127 2.31 -15.91 -12.50
CA ALA A 127 2.38 -16.74 -11.29
C ALA A 127 0.99 -17.06 -10.72
N VAL A 128 0.08 -16.08 -10.70
CA VAL A 128 -1.31 -16.28 -10.24
C VAL A 128 -2.05 -17.23 -11.18
N ARG A 129 -1.91 -17.07 -12.51
CA ARG A 129 -2.53 -17.97 -13.49
C ARG A 129 -2.03 -19.40 -13.35
N GLU A 130 -0.73 -19.60 -13.21
CA GLU A 130 -0.12 -20.92 -13.00
C GLU A 130 -0.64 -21.56 -11.71
N ALA A 131 -0.71 -20.80 -10.61
CA ALA A 131 -1.28 -21.28 -9.36
C ALA A 131 -2.75 -21.69 -9.50
N THR A 132 -3.58 -20.85 -10.14
CA THR A 132 -5.00 -21.17 -10.35
C THR A 132 -5.21 -22.43 -11.19
N ASN A 133 -4.35 -22.66 -12.19
CA ASN A 133 -4.43 -23.84 -13.04
C ASN A 133 -3.99 -25.10 -12.27
N ALA A 134 -2.89 -25.02 -11.52
CA ALA A 134 -2.41 -26.12 -10.68
C ALA A 134 -3.40 -26.50 -9.56
N THR A 135 -4.16 -25.54 -9.03
CA THR A 135 -5.22 -25.80 -8.04
C THR A 135 -6.46 -26.42 -8.70
N ALA A 136 -6.79 -26.04 -9.94
CA ALA A 136 -7.86 -26.71 -10.69
C ALA A 136 -7.53 -28.18 -10.96
N GLU A 137 -6.30 -28.47 -11.39
CA GLU A 137 -5.84 -29.84 -11.68
C GLU A 137 -5.84 -30.76 -10.44
N ARG A 138 -5.61 -30.21 -9.24
CA ARG A 138 -5.64 -30.96 -7.97
C ARG A 138 -7.04 -31.24 -7.43
N ARG A 139 -8.08 -30.57 -7.93
CA ARG A 139 -9.47 -30.81 -7.51
C ARG A 139 -10.16 -31.92 -8.30
N ASP A 140 -9.49 -32.45 -9.33
CA ASP A 140 -9.99 -33.48 -10.24
C ASP A 140 -9.43 -34.90 -9.98
N GLU A 141 -8.75 -35.14 -8.84
CA GLU A 141 -8.29 -36.49 -8.47
C GLU A 141 -9.30 -37.19 -7.52
N PRO A 142 -9.87 -38.36 -7.88
CA PRO A 142 -10.97 -39.03 -7.17
C PRO A 142 -10.56 -39.82 -5.90
#